data_AF-A0A8J2RJT9-F1
#
_entry.id   AF-A0A8J2RJT9-F1
#
_cell.length_a   1.000
_cell.length_b   1.000
_cell.length_c   1.000
_cell.angle_alpha   90.00
_cell.angle_beta   90.00
_cell.angle_gamma   90.00
#
_symmetry.space_group_name_H-M   'P 1'
#
loop_
_entity.id
_entity.type
_entity.pdbx_description
1 polymer ?
#
loop_
_entity_poly.entity_id
_entity_poly.type
_entity_poly.pdbx_seq_one_letter_code
_entity_poly.pdbx_strand_id
1 'polypeptide(L)'
;MPLWYPDGNIRHSKLIHELCVFFYHIVPAYLIDFLMLIFDQQRFMVCTQKRISVGLEVLQYFTTREWWFNTNNFKDLAKKLHGADFTTFPMDLKIIKIGSYIESCMIGGKLYCLKEKLENLPKAKLQNNM
;
A
#
# COMPACT_ATOMS: atom_id res chain seq x y z
N MET A 1 10.02 10.42 17.07
CA MET A 1 10.13 9.48 15.95
C MET A 1 9.63 8.13 16.45
N PRO A 2 8.62 7.50 15.84
CA PRO A 2 8.30 6.13 16.22
C PRO A 2 9.50 5.26 15.82
N LEU A 3 10.07 4.53 16.78
CA LEU A 3 11.23 3.65 16.57
C LEU A 3 10.95 2.56 15.52
N TRP A 4 9.67 2.33 15.20
CA TRP A 4 9.20 1.27 14.34
C TRP A 4 8.02 1.76 13.49
N TYR A 5 8.31 2.46 12.39
CA TYR A 5 7.29 2.67 11.36
C TYR A 5 7.29 1.43 10.45
N PRO A 6 6.12 0.84 10.14
CA PRO A 6 6.05 -0.32 9.27
C PRO A 6 6.53 0.07 7.87
N ASP A 7 7.68 -0.45 7.49
CA ASP A 7 8.22 -0.39 6.13
C ASP A 7 8.14 -1.79 5.50
N GLY A 8 7.90 -1.83 4.19
CA GLY A 8 7.64 -3.05 3.43
C GLY A 8 8.60 -3.18 2.27
N ASN A 9 9.45 -4.21 2.29
CA ASN A 9 10.36 -4.51 1.19
C ASN A 9 9.91 -5.75 0.42
N ILE A 10 9.82 -5.62 -0.91
CA ILE A 10 9.50 -6.74 -1.80
C ILE A 10 10.78 -7.57 -2.03
N ARG A 11 10.65 -8.90 -1.99
CA ARG A 11 11.77 -9.85 -2.18
C ARG A 11 11.44 -10.79 -3.33
N HIS A 12 12.45 -11.11 -4.14
CA HIS A 12 12.30 -12.06 -5.25
C HIS A 12 12.33 -13.54 -4.83
N SER A 13 12.95 -13.85 -3.68
CA SER A 13 13.05 -15.22 -3.16
C SER A 13 12.15 -15.42 -1.94
N LYS A 14 11.30 -16.45 -2.00
CA LYS A 14 10.40 -16.84 -0.91
C LYS A 14 11.18 -17.26 0.35
N LEU A 15 12.27 -18.00 0.18
CA LEU A 15 13.10 -18.44 1.32
C LEU A 15 13.72 -17.26 2.06
N ILE A 16 14.28 -16.30 1.32
CA ILE A 16 14.85 -15.09 1.92
C ILE A 16 13.75 -14.28 2.64
N HIS A 17 12.56 -14.19 2.04
CA HIS A 17 11.42 -13.53 2.66
C HIS A 17 11.02 -14.21 3.98
N GLU A 18 10.89 -15.54 4.01
CA GLU A 18 10.53 -16.29 5.22
C GLU A 18 11.58 -16.16 6.33
N LEU A 19 12.87 -16.19 5.98
CA LEU A 19 13.95 -15.93 6.95
C LEU A 19 13.86 -14.52 7.52
N CYS A 20 13.66 -13.50 6.67
CA CYS A 20 13.47 -12.13 7.14
C CYS A 20 12.24 -11.99 8.04
N VAL A 21 11.11 -12.60 7.68
CA VAL A 21 9.90 -12.61 8.51
C VAL A 21 10.19 -13.23 9.88
N PHE A 22 10.90 -14.36 9.90
CA PHE A 22 11.27 -15.00 11.17
C PHE A 22 12.14 -14.09 12.04
N PHE A 23 13.26 -13.58 11.53
CA PHE A 23 14.23 -12.82 12.31
C PHE A 23 13.80 -11.39 12.64
N TYR A 24 13.08 -10.70 11.74
CA TYR A 24 12.74 -9.28 11.91
C TYR A 24 11.30 -9.02 12.32
N HIS A 25 10.38 -9.99 12.16
CA HIS A 25 8.99 -9.83 12.57
C HIS A 25 8.63 -10.73 13.76
N ILE A 26 8.86 -12.04 13.65
CA ILE A 26 8.39 -13.01 14.65
C ILE A 26 9.22 -12.92 15.93
N VAL A 27 10.54 -13.12 15.83
CA VAL A 27 11.44 -13.11 17.00
C VAL A 27 11.32 -11.80 17.81
N PRO A 28 11.37 -10.60 17.18
CA PRO A 28 11.24 -9.35 17.92
C PRO A 28 9.86 -9.17 18.55
N ALA A 29 8.79 -9.65 17.91
CA ALA A 29 7.44 -9.52 18.47
C ALA A 29 7.26 -10.35 19.74
N TYR A 30 7.74 -11.59 19.75
CA TYR A 30 7.72 -12.43 20.96
C TYR A 30 8.64 -11.88 22.05
N LEU A 31 9.82 -11.36 21.69
CA LEU A 31 10.72 -10.72 22.64
C LEU A 31 10.06 -9.51 23.32
N ILE A 32 9.40 -8.65 22.56
CA ILE A 32 8.72 -7.46 23.10
C ILE A 32 7.54 -7.86 23.97
N ASP A 33 6.68 -8.77 23.52
CA ASP A 33 5.56 -9.24 24.35
C ASP A 33 6.05 -9.96 25.62
N PHE A 34 7.20 -10.63 25.57
CA PHE A 34 7.83 -11.22 26.75
C PHE A 34 8.36 -10.16 27.73
N LEU A 35 9.03 -9.12 27.23
CA LEU A 35 9.44 -7.99 28.07
C LEU A 35 8.23 -7.28 28.67
N MET A 36 7.18 -7.05 27.89
CA MET A 36 5.93 -6.48 28.39
C MET A 36 5.30 -7.34 29.48
N LEU A 37 5.35 -8.67 29.36
CA LEU A 37 4.92 -9.59 30.41
C LEU A 37 5.73 -9.41 31.71
N ILE A 38 7.06 -9.26 31.62
CA ILE A 38 7.93 -9.03 32.79
C ILE A 38 7.58 -7.70 33.47
N PHE A 39 7.27 -6.67 32.70
CA PHE A 39 6.91 -5.34 33.21
C PHE A 39 5.42 -5.18 33.54
N ASP A 40 4.64 -6.27 33.55
CA ASP A 40 3.19 -6.29 33.78
C ASP A 40 2.41 -5.31 32.86
N GLN A 41 2.87 -5.20 31.61
CA GLN A 41 2.26 -4.41 30.56
C GLN A 41 1.42 -5.28 29.61
N GLN A 42 0.47 -4.66 28.93
CA GLN A 42 -0.37 -5.35 27.94
C GLN A 42 0.43 -5.77 26.71
N ARG A 43 0.43 -7.08 26.42
CA ARG A 43 0.99 -7.68 25.21
C ARG A 43 0.14 -7.34 24.00
N PHE A 44 0.77 -6.89 22.92
CA PHE A 44 0.05 -6.49 21.70
C PHE A 44 0.82 -6.80 20.41
N MET A 45 2.12 -7.09 20.51
CA MET A 45 3.00 -7.11 19.36
C MET A 45 2.78 -8.34 18.48
N VAL A 46 2.58 -9.53 19.07
CA VAL A 46 2.26 -10.75 18.32
C VAL A 46 0.92 -10.63 17.61
N CYS A 47 -0.09 -10.06 18.28
CA CYS A 47 -1.40 -9.79 17.67
C CYS A 47 -1.28 -8.84 16.47
N THR A 48 -0.42 -7.83 16.58
CA THR A 48 -0.15 -6.87 15.51
C THR A 48 0.53 -7.54 14.32
N GLN A 49 1.59 -8.33 14.55
CA GLN A 49 2.25 -9.09 13.49
C GLN A 49 1.29 -10.06 12.80
N LYS A 50 0.40 -10.73 13.54
CA LYS A 50 -0.60 -11.63 12.93
C LYS A 50 -1.53 -10.89 11.95
N ARG A 51 -1.97 -9.68 12.30
CA ARG A 51 -2.78 -8.84 11.39
C ARG A 51 -1.99 -8.43 10.14
N ILE A 52 -0.72 -8.07 10.31
CA ILE A 52 0.18 -7.75 9.21
C ILE A 52 0.35 -8.95 8.28
N SER A 53 0.61 -10.15 8.83
CA SER A 53 0.77 -11.38 8.04
C SER A 53 -0.47 -11.71 7.21
N VAL A 54 -1.67 -11.61 7.78
CA VAL A 54 -2.93 -11.83 7.04
C VAL A 54 -3.09 -10.80 5.91
N GLY A 55 -2.78 -9.53 6.18
CA GLY A 55 -2.81 -8.49 5.14
C GLY A 55 -1.83 -8.78 4.00
N LEU A 56 -0.60 -9.19 4.33
CA LEU A 56 0.43 -9.54 3.35
C LEU A 56 0.03 -10.75 2.50
N GLU A 57 -0.60 -11.77 3.09
CA GLU A 57 -1.09 -12.95 2.37
C GLU A 57 -2.12 -12.56 1.29
N VAL A 58 -3.07 -11.68 1.64
CA VAL A 58 -4.05 -11.16 0.68
C VAL A 58 -3.37 -10.34 -0.42
N LEU A 59 -2.44 -9.45 -0.05
CA LEU A 59 -1.73 -8.61 -1.02
C LEU A 59 -0.83 -9.42 -1.95
N GLN A 60 -0.22 -10.49 -1.47
CA GLN A 60 0.77 -11.29 -2.21
C GLN A 60 0.23 -11.74 -3.56
N TYR A 61 -1.03 -12.17 -3.63
CA TYR A 61 -1.66 -12.60 -4.87
C TYR A 61 -1.64 -11.50 -5.95
N PHE A 62 -1.90 -10.26 -5.54
CA PHE A 62 -1.99 -9.12 -6.46
C PHE A 62 -0.62 -8.55 -6.80
N THR A 63 0.34 -8.58 -5.87
CA THR A 63 1.63 -7.89 -6.01
C THR A 63 2.75 -8.75 -6.61
N THR A 64 2.65 -10.09 -6.53
CA THR A 64 3.71 -11.00 -6.99
C THR A 64 3.44 -11.66 -8.34
N ARG A 65 2.26 -11.41 -8.92
CA ARG A 65 1.85 -11.96 -10.21
C ARG A 65 1.94 -10.91 -11.29
N GLU A 66 2.30 -11.34 -12.49
CA GLU A 66 2.18 -10.53 -13.68
C GLU A 66 0.73 -10.54 -14.17
N TRP A 67 0.24 -9.36 -14.52
CA TRP A 67 -1.11 -9.17 -15.01
C TRP A 67 -1.07 -8.74 -16.47
N TRP A 68 -1.46 -9.66 -17.36
CA TRP A 68 -1.52 -9.42 -18.79
C TRP A 68 -2.92 -8.96 -19.18
N PHE A 69 -3.06 -7.66 -19.48
CA PHE A 69 -4.31 -7.09 -19.96
C PHE A 69 -4.28 -6.91 -21.48
N ASN A 70 -5.18 -7.60 -22.20
CA ASN A 70 -5.35 -7.38 -23.64
C ASN A 70 -6.05 -6.04 -23.86
N THR A 71 -5.33 -5.09 -24.46
CA THR A 71 -5.81 -3.71 -24.68
C THR A 71 -6.12 -3.40 -26.15
N ASN A 72 -6.13 -4.41 -27.03
CA ASN A 72 -6.29 -4.20 -28.48
C ASN A 72 -7.63 -3.53 -28.80
N ASN A 73 -8.72 -4.05 -28.25
CA ASN A 73 -10.06 -3.48 -28.47
C ASN A 73 -10.17 -2.02 -27.97
N PHE A 74 -9.55 -1.71 -26.83
CA PHE A 74 -9.54 -0.34 -26.28
C PHE A 74 -8.79 0.62 -27.21
N LYS A 75 -7.61 0.22 -27.70
CA LYS A 75 -6.81 1.02 -28.63
C LYS A 75 -7.49 1.21 -29.98
N ASP A 76 -8.19 0.20 -30.49
CA ASP A 76 -8.92 0.30 -31.75
C ASP A 76 -10.21 1.10 -31.63
N LEU A 77 -10.88 1.04 -30.48
CA LEU A 77 -12.05 1.86 -30.20
C LEU A 77 -11.71 3.36 -30.25
N ALA A 78 -10.56 3.76 -29.69
CA ALA A 78 -10.11 5.15 -29.71
C ALA A 78 -9.95 5.70 -31.14
N LYS A 79 -9.58 4.87 -32.13
CA LYS A 79 -9.47 5.24 -33.55
C LYS A 79 -10.83 5.35 -34.25
N LYS A 80 -11.86 4.73 -33.70
CA LYS A 80 -13.21 4.67 -34.27
C LYS A 80 -14.13 5.76 -33.75
N LEU A 81 -13.80 6.40 -32.62
CA LEU A 81 -14.56 7.56 -32.13
C LEU A 81 -14.34 8.78 -33.02
N HIS A 82 -15.43 9.44 -33.41
CA HIS A 82 -15.41 10.63 -34.24
C HIS A 82 -16.41 11.66 -33.73
N GLY A 83 -16.17 12.94 -34.05
CA GLY A 83 -17.12 14.02 -33.76
C GLY A 83 -17.40 14.22 -32.27
N ALA A 84 -18.68 14.28 -31.91
CA ALA A 84 -19.13 14.54 -30.55
C ALA A 84 -18.65 13.48 -29.54
N ASP A 85 -18.67 12.20 -29.91
CA ASP A 85 -18.31 11.11 -29.00
C ASP A 85 -16.85 11.22 -28.55
N PHE A 86 -15.94 11.61 -29.45
CA PHE A 86 -14.52 11.80 -29.10
C PHE A 86 -14.33 12.92 -28.08
N THR A 87 -15.11 14.00 -28.20
CA THR A 87 -15.05 15.13 -27.26
C THR A 87 -15.69 14.81 -25.92
N THR A 88 -16.76 14.00 -25.90
CA THR A 88 -17.44 13.60 -24.66
C THR A 88 -16.66 12.52 -23.90
N PHE A 89 -16.00 11.61 -24.61
CA PHE A 89 -15.26 10.48 -24.04
C PHE A 89 -13.80 10.49 -24.50
N PRO A 90 -12.97 11.45 -24.02
CA PRO A 90 -11.57 11.50 -24.38
C PRO A 90 -10.85 10.24 -23.91
N MET A 91 -10.29 9.49 -24.86
CA MET A 91 -9.53 8.26 -24.60
C MET A 91 -8.01 8.47 -24.52
N ASP A 92 -7.52 9.72 -24.65
CA ASP A 92 -6.11 10.02 -24.46
C ASP A 92 -5.75 10.14 -22.97
N LEU A 93 -5.06 9.13 -22.47
CA LEU A 93 -4.58 9.08 -21.09
C LEU A 93 -3.48 10.11 -20.80
N LYS A 94 -2.84 10.70 -21.81
CA LYS A 94 -1.81 11.75 -21.63
C LYS A 94 -2.36 13.03 -21.02
N ILE A 95 -3.67 13.23 -21.08
CA ILE A 95 -4.35 14.37 -20.45
C ILE A 95 -4.23 14.28 -18.92
N ILE A 96 -4.04 13.08 -18.37
CA ILE A 96 -3.95 12.85 -16.93
C ILE A 96 -2.54 13.20 -16.43
N LYS A 97 -2.44 14.22 -15.57
CA LYS A 97 -1.23 14.52 -14.81
C LYS A 97 -1.06 13.48 -13.70
N ILE A 98 -0.25 12.46 -13.95
CA ILE A 98 -0.11 11.29 -13.06
C ILE A 98 0.20 11.67 -11.61
N GLY A 99 1.09 12.64 -11.38
CA GLY A 99 1.46 13.08 -10.03
C GLY A 99 0.28 13.62 -9.23
N SER A 100 -0.46 14.57 -9.80
CA SER A 100 -1.65 15.15 -9.15
C SER A 100 -2.78 14.14 -8.99
N TYR A 101 -2.93 13.21 -9.94
CA TYR A 101 -3.89 12.13 -9.85
C TYR A 101 -3.59 11.21 -8.66
N ILE A 102 -2.35 10.73 -8.54
CA ILE A 102 -1.92 9.87 -7.44
C ILE A 102 -2.03 10.60 -6.10
N GLU A 103 -1.64 11.88 -6.01
CA GLU A 103 -1.82 12.68 -4.79
C GLU A 103 -3.29 12.74 -4.39
N SER A 104 -4.20 12.98 -5.34
CA SER A 104 -5.64 13.02 -5.08
C SER A 104 -6.16 11.66 -4.59
N CYS A 105 -5.71 10.56 -5.20
CA CYS A 105 -6.05 9.21 -4.75
C CYS A 105 -5.55 8.92 -3.33
N MET A 106 -4.33 9.33 -3.00
CA MET A 106 -3.76 9.15 -1.66
C MET A 106 -4.55 9.94 -0.61
N ILE A 107 -4.89 11.20 -0.91
CA ILE A 107 -5.73 12.03 -0.02
C ILE A 107 -7.12 11.40 0.14
N GLY A 108 -7.73 10.95 -0.95
CA GLY A 108 -9.02 10.26 -0.92
C GLY A 108 -8.98 8.99 -0.07
N GLY A 109 -7.95 8.16 -0.23
CA GLY A 109 -7.76 6.96 0.59
C GLY A 109 -7.65 7.28 2.08
N LYS A 110 -6.90 8.33 2.45
CA LYS A 110 -6.81 8.79 3.83
C LYS A 110 -8.16 9.25 4.38
N LEU A 111 -8.89 10.06 3.63
CA LEU A 111 -10.16 10.65 4.09
C LEU A 111 -11.28 9.61 4.18
N TYR A 112 -11.41 8.75 3.16
CA TYR A 112 -12.58 7.88 3.01
C TYR A 112 -12.32 6.43 3.47
N CYS A 113 -11.14 5.87 3.21
CA CYS A 113 -10.82 4.50 3.63
C CYS A 113 -10.27 4.45 5.06
N LEU A 114 -9.33 5.35 5.38
CA LEU A 114 -8.68 5.40 6.70
C LEU A 114 -9.40 6.31 7.69
N LYS A 115 -10.35 7.14 7.23
CA LYS A 115 -11.11 8.09 8.04
C LYS A 115 -10.22 9.07 8.82
N GLU A 116 -9.09 9.46 8.23
CA GLU A 116 -8.17 10.45 8.81
C GLU A 116 -8.75 11.87 8.68
N LYS A 117 -8.56 12.71 9.72
CA LYS A 117 -8.92 14.13 9.67
C LYS A 117 -7.94 14.91 8.80
N LEU A 118 -8.43 15.82 7.95
CA LEU A 118 -7.60 16.66 7.07
C LEU A 118 -6.58 17.53 7.84
N GLU A 119 -6.88 17.89 9.09
CA GLU A 119 -5.97 18.62 9.98
C GLU A 119 -4.63 17.89 10.23
N ASN A 120 -4.57 16.57 10.02
CA ASN A 120 -3.35 15.77 10.16
C ASN A 120 -2.51 15.72 8.88
N LEU A 121 -3.00 16.24 7.75
CA LEU A 121 -2.26 16.26 6.48
C LEU A 121 -0.94 17.04 6.55
N PRO A 122 -0.85 18.22 7.20
CA PRO A 122 0.42 18.93 7.34
C PRO A 122 1.45 18.12 8.12
N LYS A 123 1.03 17.46 9.22
CA LYS A 123 1.89 16.57 10.01
C LYS A 123 2.35 15.37 9.19
N ALA A 124 1.46 14.77 8.41
CA ALA A 124 1.79 13.65 7.53
C ALA A 124 2.73 14.05 6.37
N LYS A 125 2.57 15.25 5.80
CA LYS A 125 3.50 15.79 4.79
C LYS A 125 4.89 16.02 5.39
N LEU A 126 4.97 16.52 6.62
CA LEU A 126 6.24 16.71 7.32
C LEU A 126 6.96 15.38 7.64
N GLN A 127 6.20 14.32 7.89
CA GLN A 127 6.72 12.96 8.08
C GLN A 127 7.19 12.30 6.78
N ASN A 128 6.57 12.62 5.64
CA ASN A 128 6.88 12.03 4.33
C ASN A 128 7.90 12.83 3.49
N ASN A 129 8.14 14.10 3.82
CA ASN A 129 9.13 14.96 3.15
C ASN A 129 10.55 14.84 3.78
N MET A 130 10.84 13.71 4.43
CA MET A 130 12.17 13.32 4.89
C MET A 130 12.61 12.05 4.17
#